data_AF-A0A3A8JAL6-F1
#
_entry.id   AF-A0A3A8JAL6-F1
#
_cell.length_a   1.000
_cell.length_b   1.000
_cell.length_c   1.000
_cell.angle_alpha   90.00
_cell.angle_beta   90.00
_cell.angle_gamma   90.00
#
_symmetry.space_group_name_H-M   'P 1'
#
loop_
_entity.id
_entity.type
_entity.pdbx_description
1 polymer ?
#
loop_
_entity_poly.entity_id
_entity_poly.type
_entity_poly.pdbx_seq_one_letter_code
_entity_poly.pdbx_strand_id
1 'polypeptide(L)'
;MWVVAGLFGWAACSGNEGVEPEDPEARKQKLRGCILQKLPPAQVGAEAWTVSGYVLVEAYARCLDAGETSTAADFRAVTEGMADLQAEPSWVRITASPGSGG
;
A
#
# COMPACT_ATOMS: atom_id res chain seq x y z
N MET A 1 23.39 -9.81 46.14
CA MET A 1 23.38 -8.89 44.98
C MET A 1 22.02 -8.19 44.96
N TRP A 2 22.01 -6.90 44.61
CA TRP A 2 21.07 -5.84 45.00
C TRP A 2 19.61 -5.91 44.51
N VAL A 3 18.75 -5.15 45.21
CA VAL A 3 17.32 -4.88 44.97
C VAL A 3 17.14 -3.44 44.42
N VAL A 4 16.07 -3.25 43.62
CA VAL A 4 15.32 -2.00 43.30
C VAL A 4 15.83 -1.06 42.19
N ALA A 5 14.83 -0.58 41.40
CA ALA A 5 14.67 0.71 40.71
C ALA A 5 14.86 0.67 39.18
N GLY A 6 13.94 1.14 38.34
CA GLY A 6 12.66 1.81 38.58
C GLY A 6 12.05 2.31 37.25
N LEU A 7 10.73 2.15 37.14
CA LEU A 7 9.72 3.00 36.51
C LEU A 7 10.14 4.05 35.44
N PHE A 8 9.71 3.81 34.20
CA PHE A 8 8.96 4.77 33.38
C PHE A 8 7.75 3.97 32.83
N GLY A 9 6.48 4.31 33.03
CA GLY A 9 5.90 5.62 33.30
C GLY A 9 5.18 6.14 32.05
N TRP A 10 4.13 5.45 31.60
CA TRP A 10 2.95 6.15 31.07
C TRP A 10 1.68 5.33 31.24
N ALA A 11 0.58 6.07 31.36
CA ALA A 11 -0.69 5.65 31.88
C ALA A 11 -1.45 4.70 30.95
N ALA A 12 -2.28 3.87 31.58
CA ALA A 12 -3.62 3.51 31.14
C ALA A 12 -4.03 3.94 29.71
N CYS A 13 -3.91 3.01 28.76
CA CYS A 13 -4.95 2.75 27.78
C CYS A 13 -5.20 1.24 27.79
N SER A 14 -6.10 0.80 28.67
CA SER A 14 -6.76 -0.49 28.51
C SER A 14 -7.67 -0.34 27.30
N GLY A 15 -7.35 -1.02 26.20
CA GLY A 15 -8.16 -0.96 24.98
C GLY A 15 -7.37 -0.87 23.67
N ASN A 16 -6.33 -1.69 23.50
CA ASN A 16 -6.11 -2.34 22.21
C ASN A 16 -5.22 -3.55 22.48
N GLU A 17 -5.81 -4.74 22.38
CA GLU A 17 -5.01 -5.97 22.27
C GLU A 17 -3.99 -5.75 21.15
N GLY A 18 -2.75 -6.15 21.41
CA GLY A 18 -1.61 -5.87 20.54
C GLY A 18 -1.85 -6.32 19.11
N VAL A 19 -2.33 -5.39 18.27
CA VAL A 19 -2.12 -5.46 16.84
C VAL A 19 -0.65 -5.17 16.68
N GLU A 20 0.16 -6.23 16.63
CA GLU A 20 1.54 -6.13 16.20
C GLU A 20 1.54 -5.31 14.90
N PRO A 21 2.33 -4.22 14.81
CA PRO A 21 2.32 -3.39 13.63
C PRO A 21 2.63 -4.28 12.43
N GLU A 22 1.69 -4.31 11.48
CA GLU A 22 1.81 -5.12 10.27
C GLU A 22 3.17 -4.86 9.61
N ASP A 23 3.87 -5.93 9.24
CA ASP A 23 5.16 -5.85 8.57
C ASP A 23 5.04 -4.87 7.37
N PRO A 24 5.90 -3.83 7.30
CA PRO A 24 5.83 -2.84 6.23
C PRO A 24 5.87 -3.45 4.83
N GLU A 25 6.57 -4.57 4.62
CA GLU A 25 6.60 -5.22 3.32
C GLU A 25 5.28 -5.93 3.00
N ALA A 26 4.72 -6.68 3.95
CA ALA A 26 3.40 -7.30 3.83
C ALA A 26 2.30 -6.27 3.53
N ARG A 27 2.31 -5.11 4.21
CA ARG A 27 1.36 -4.03 3.98
C ARG A 27 1.42 -3.50 2.55
N LYS A 28 2.63 -3.26 2.03
CA LYS A 28 2.83 -2.79 0.65
C LYS A 28 2.40 -3.83 -0.39
N GLN A 29 2.66 -5.11 -0.14
CA GLN A 29 2.21 -6.22 -1.01
C GLN A 29 0.68 -6.26 -1.10
N LYS A 30 0.01 -6.18 0.05
CA LYS A 30 -1.45 -6.15 0.16
C LYS A 30 -2.03 -4.93 -0.55
N LEU A 31 -1.45 -3.76 -0.32
CA LEU A 31 -1.80 -2.51 -1.00
C LEU A 31 -1.67 -2.63 -2.52
N ARG A 32 -0.54 -3.15 -3.01
CA ARG A 32 -0.29 -3.37 -4.44
C ARG A 32 -1.37 -4.26 -5.05
N GLY A 33 -1.70 -5.37 -4.39
CA GLY A 33 -2.75 -6.28 -4.83
C GLY A 33 -4.12 -5.58 -4.90
N CYS A 34 -4.47 -4.82 -3.87
CA CYS A 34 -5.72 -4.06 -3.85
C CYS A 34 -5.78 -3.03 -4.99
N ILE A 35 -4.73 -2.22 -5.17
CA ILE A 35 -4.71 -1.19 -6.22
C ILE A 35 -4.88 -1.84 -7.60
N LEU A 36 -4.13 -2.91 -7.91
CA LEU A 36 -4.23 -3.61 -9.20
C LEU A 36 -5.63 -4.18 -9.47
N GLN A 37 -6.36 -4.61 -8.43
CA GLN A 37 -7.74 -5.06 -8.56
C GLN A 37 -8.74 -3.91 -8.80
N LYS A 38 -8.43 -2.68 -8.36
CA LYS A 38 -9.30 -1.51 -8.51
C LYS A 38 -8.99 -0.70 -9.77
N LEU A 39 -7.82 -0.90 -10.38
CA LEU A 39 -7.46 -0.27 -11.64
C LEU A 39 -8.28 -0.86 -12.81
N PRO A 40 -8.52 -0.06 -13.88
CA PRO A 40 -9.02 -0.60 -15.13
C PRO A 40 -8.12 -1.74 -15.63
N PRO A 41 -8.71 -2.86 -16.10
CA PRO A 41 -7.95 -4.02 -16.50
C PRO A 41 -7.07 -3.71 -17.72
N ALA A 42 -5.90 -4.35 -17.75
CA ALA A 42 -5.07 -4.37 -18.94
C ALA A 42 -5.80 -5.07 -20.10
N GLN A 43 -5.49 -4.69 -21.34
CA GLN A 43 -5.92 -5.48 -22.49
C GLN A 43 -5.29 -6.88 -22.41
N VAL A 44 -6.02 -7.88 -22.90
CA VAL A 44 -5.55 -9.27 -22.89
C VAL A 44 -4.21 -9.37 -23.61
N GLY A 45 -3.17 -9.87 -22.92
CA GLY A 45 -1.81 -10.00 -23.46
C GLY A 45 -0.95 -8.74 -23.38
N ALA A 46 -1.41 -7.67 -22.75
CA ALA A 46 -0.60 -6.46 -22.56
C ALA A 46 0.39 -6.62 -21.39
N GLU A 47 1.67 -6.37 -21.66
CA GLU A 47 2.74 -6.33 -20.64
C GLU A 47 2.74 -5.02 -19.83
N ALA A 48 2.08 -3.98 -20.35
CA ALA A 48 1.89 -2.70 -19.68
C ALA A 48 0.65 -1.99 -20.25
N TRP A 49 0.03 -1.13 -19.45
CA TRP A 49 -1.07 -0.28 -19.89
C TRP A 49 -1.03 1.09 -19.21
N THR A 50 -1.74 2.05 -19.78
CA THR A 50 -1.73 3.43 -19.30
C THR A 50 -3.05 3.75 -18.61
N VAL A 51 -2.98 4.37 -17.44
CA VAL A 51 -4.11 4.94 -16.72
C VAL A 51 -3.81 6.39 -16.38
N SER A 52 -4.83 7.19 -16.09
CA SER A 52 -4.57 8.55 -15.59
C SER A 52 -4.06 8.50 -14.14
N GLY A 53 -3.27 9.50 -13.74
CA GLY A 53 -2.82 9.63 -12.35
C GLY A 53 -3.99 9.73 -11.38
N TYR A 54 -5.09 10.36 -11.81
CA TYR A 54 -6.34 10.42 -11.04
C TYR A 54 -6.92 9.03 -10.76
N VAL A 55 -6.99 8.16 -11.78
CA VAL A 55 -7.52 6.79 -11.64
C VAL A 55 -6.65 5.97 -10.67
N LEU A 56 -5.33 6.17 -10.68
CA LEU A 56 -4.44 5.51 -9.74
C LEU A 56 -4.67 5.95 -8.28
N VAL A 57 -4.84 7.25 -8.05
CA VAL A 57 -5.15 7.79 -6.71
C VAL A 57 -6.54 7.35 -6.24
N GLU A 58 -7.52 7.31 -7.14
CA GLU A 58 -8.87 6.82 -6.83
C GLU A 58 -8.86 5.33 -6.43
N ALA A 59 -8.07 4.50 -7.12
CA ALA A 59 -7.88 3.10 -6.75
C ALA A 59 -7.29 2.96 -5.33
N TYR A 60 -6.30 3.80 -4.99
CA TYR A 60 -5.74 3.87 -3.63
C TYR A 60 -6.79 4.27 -2.58
N ALA A 61 -7.57 5.32 -2.84
CA ALA A 61 -8.63 5.76 -1.92
C ALA A 61 -9.66 4.65 -1.64
N ARG A 62 -10.07 3.91 -2.69
CA ARG A 62 -10.98 2.76 -2.55
C ARG A 62 -10.39 1.61 -1.75
N CYS A 63 -9.06 1.45 -1.73
CA CYS A 63 -8.40 0.48 -0.87
C CYS A 63 -8.45 0.89 0.60
N LEU A 64 -8.25 2.17 0.90
CA LEU A 64 -8.40 2.70 2.26
C LEU A 64 -9.84 2.55 2.76
N ASP A 65 -10.83 2.85 1.92
CA ASP A 65 -12.25 2.67 2.25
C ASP A 65 -12.61 1.18 2.51
N ALA A 66 -11.85 0.25 1.93
CA ALA A 66 -12.00 -1.19 2.15
C ALA A 66 -11.28 -1.70 3.41
N GLY A 67 -10.69 -0.81 4.21
CA GLY A 67 -10.02 -1.15 5.48
C GLY A 67 -8.52 -1.40 5.36
N GLU A 68 -7.87 -0.98 4.27
CA GLU A 68 -6.40 -0.92 4.23
C GLU A 68 -5.86 0.11 5.22
N THR A 69 -4.84 -0.27 5.99
CA THR A 69 -4.16 0.61 6.95
C THR A 69 -2.88 1.21 6.36
N SER A 70 -2.79 1.26 5.03
CA SER A 70 -1.63 1.73 4.28
C SER A 70 -1.46 3.25 4.37
N THR A 71 -0.22 3.70 4.38
CA THR A 71 0.15 5.12 4.46
C THR A 71 0.43 5.70 3.07
N ALA A 72 0.49 7.04 2.97
CA ALA A 72 0.94 7.70 1.75
C ALA A 72 2.38 7.33 1.35
N ALA A 73 3.24 6.98 2.32
CA ALA A 73 4.58 6.48 2.05
C ALA A 73 4.54 5.07 1.43
N ASP A 74 3.66 4.20 1.92
CA ASP A 74 3.43 2.87 1.33
C ASP A 74 2.90 3.01 -0.11
N PHE A 75 1.94 3.92 -0.32
CA PHE A 75 1.42 4.22 -1.67
C PHE A 75 2.54 4.68 -2.61
N ARG A 76 3.36 5.65 -2.19
CA ARG A 76 4.51 6.11 -2.98
C ARG A 76 5.45 4.97 -3.35
N ALA A 77 5.86 4.16 -2.37
CA ALA A 77 6.77 3.03 -2.61
C ALA A 77 6.17 1.99 -3.56
N VAL A 78 4.87 1.69 -3.41
CA VAL A 78 4.15 0.78 -4.30
C VAL A 78 4.07 1.34 -5.71
N THR A 79 3.72 2.62 -5.88
CA THR A 79 3.65 3.30 -7.18
C THR A 79 5.00 3.32 -7.89
N GLU A 80 6.08 3.69 -7.20
CA GLU A 80 7.44 3.69 -7.76
C GLU A 80 7.87 2.29 -8.26
N GLY A 81 7.35 1.22 -7.64
CA GLY A 81 7.63 -0.17 -8.02
C GLY A 81 6.65 -0.79 -9.02
N MET A 82 5.62 -0.08 -9.48
CA MET A 82 4.61 -0.63 -10.40
C MET A 82 4.25 0.29 -11.57
N ALA A 83 4.71 1.54 -11.55
CA ALA A 83 4.32 2.53 -12.53
C ALA A 83 5.47 3.47 -12.90
N ASP A 84 5.58 3.74 -14.21
CA ASP A 84 6.48 4.75 -14.75
C ASP A 84 5.70 6.05 -15.00
N LEU A 85 6.26 7.17 -14.54
CA LEU A 85 5.75 8.50 -14.87
C LEU A 85 6.01 8.78 -16.35
N GLN A 86 4.96 9.14 -17.09
CA GLN A 86 5.09 9.53 -18.48
C GLN A 86 5.48 11.01 -18.61
N ALA A 87 5.98 11.39 -19.79
CA ALA A 87 6.33 12.78 -20.10
C ALA A 87 5.12 13.74 -19.97
N GLU A 88 3.91 13.21 -20.14
CA GLU A 88 2.68 13.94 -19.86
C GLU A 88 2.22 13.62 -18.42
N PRO A 89 2.18 14.62 -17.51
CA PRO A 89 2.06 14.39 -16.07
C PRO A 89 0.70 13.83 -15.64
N SER A 90 -0.29 13.77 -16.55
CA SER A 90 -1.62 13.23 -16.30
C SER A 90 -1.70 11.71 -16.47
N TRP A 91 -0.69 11.06 -17.06
CA TRP A 91 -0.72 9.64 -17.38
C TRP A 91 0.39 8.87 -16.69
N VAL A 92 0.06 7.65 -16.29
CA VAL A 92 0.97 6.72 -15.62
C VAL A 92 0.93 5.40 -16.38
N ARG A 93 2.11 4.87 -16.68
CA ARG A 93 2.24 3.55 -17.31
C ARG A 93 2.37 2.51 -16.22
N ILE A 94 1.39 1.64 -16.08
CA ILE A 94 1.43 0.49 -15.17
C ILE A 94 2.22 -0.63 -15.85
N THR A 95 3.27 -1.09 -15.19
CA THR A 95 4.19 -2.16 -15.65
C THR A 95 4.10 -3.41 -14.78
N ALA A 96 3.29 -3.37 -13.72
CA ALA A 96 3.03 -4.53 -12.89
C ALA A 96 2.07 -5.51 -13.57
N SER A 97 2.51 -6.75 -13.72
CA SER A 97 1.58 -7.86 -13.94
C SER A 97 0.67 -7.99 -12.72
N PRO A 98 -0.66 -8.18 -12.88
CA PRO A 98 -1.48 -8.71 -11.80
C PRO A 98 -0.85 -10.06 -11.44
N GLY A 99 -0.22 -10.14 -10.27
CA GLY A 99 0.71 -11.23 -9.95
C GLY A 99 0.13 -12.59 -10.29
N SER A 100 0.92 -13.41 -10.99
CA SER A 100 0.69 -14.85 -11.07
C SER A 100 0.60 -15.37 -9.64
N GLY A 101 -0.61 -15.74 -9.21
CA GLY A 101 -0.75 -16.71 -8.14
C GLY A 101 -0.06 -17.99 -8.63
N GLY A 102 1.05 -18.34 -7.97
CA GLY A 102 1.61 -19.68 -8.06
C GLY A 102 0.74 -20.70 -7.34
#